data_AF-A0A0P8A643-F1
#
_entry.id   AF-A0A0P8A643-F1
#
_cell.length_a   1.000
_cell.length_b   1.000
_cell.length_c   1.000
_cell.angle_alpha   90.00
_cell.angle_beta   90.00
_cell.angle_gamma   90.00
#
_symmetry.space_group_name_H-M   'P 1'
#
loop_
_entity.id
_entity.type
_entity.pdbx_description
1 polymer ?
#
loop_
_entity_poly.entity_id
_entity_poly.type
_entity_poly.pdbx_seq_one_letter_code
_entity_poly.pdbx_strand_id
1 'polypeptide(L)' 'MDKTRWKEAFSPKHVAISLSGEPTMYPYLPELIEEFHKNDLTTFVVTNGTIPDMVKKNKTHAALYKP' A
#
# COMPACT_ATOMS: atom_id res chain seq x y z
N MET A 1 27.70 11.15 1.20
CA MET A 1 26.29 10.94 1.57
C MET A 1 25.56 12.25 1.41
N ASP A 2 24.54 12.28 0.56
CA ASP A 2 23.65 13.44 0.44
C ASP A 2 22.78 13.52 1.70
N LYS A 3 23.01 14.57 2.52
CA LYS A 3 22.29 14.75 3.79
C LYS A 3 20.81 15.04 3.59
N THR A 4 20.42 15.60 2.44
CA THR A 4 19.03 15.90 2.10
C THR A 4 18.27 14.61 1.82
N ARG A 5 18.79 13.78 0.89
CA ARG A 5 18.20 12.46 0.57
C ARG A 5 18.14 11.52 1.78
N TRP A 6 19.13 11.59 2.67
CA TRP A 6 19.12 10.82 3.90
C TRP A 6 17.98 11.24 4.83
N LYS A 7 17.74 12.54 5.03
CA LYS A 7 16.62 13.04 5.85
C LYS A 7 15.26 12.70 5.23
N GLU A 8 15.13 12.83 3.92
CA GLU A 8 13.90 12.48 3.18
C GLU A 8 13.52 11.01 3.35
N ALA A 9 14.49 10.09 3.41
CA ALA A 9 14.23 8.66 3.62
C ALA A 9 13.53 8.35 4.96
N PHE A 10 13.68 9.20 5.98
CA PHE A 10 12.98 9.07 7.26
C PHE A 10 11.57 9.70 7.26
N SER A 11 11.17 10.35 6.16
CA SER A 11 9.83 10.93 5.97
C SER A 11 9.22 10.38 4.67
N PRO A 12 8.89 9.08 4.62
CA PRO A 12 8.37 8.45 3.41
C PRO A 12 7.05 9.09 2.98
N LYS A 13 6.76 9.02 1.68
CA LYS A 13 5.49 9.49 1.08
C LYS A 13 4.65 8.36 0.48
N HIS A 14 5.25 7.19 0.31
CA HIS A 14 4.66 6.09 -0.43
C HIS A 14 4.89 4.78 0.32
N VAL A 15 3.88 3.93 0.35
CA VAL A 15 3.93 2.57 0.89
C VAL A 15 3.62 1.58 -0.22
N ALA A 16 4.52 0.63 -0.45
CA ALA A 16 4.31 -0.49 -1.36
C ALA A 16 4.06 -1.77 -0.54
N ILE A 17 2.84 -2.28 -0.60
CA ILE A 17 2.43 -3.53 0.04
C ILE A 17 2.66 -4.65 -0.99
N SER A 18 3.91 -5.12 -1.05
CA SER A 18 4.36 -6.08 -2.08
C SER A 18 5.54 -6.97 -1.68
N LEU A 19 5.95 -6.99 -0.41
CA LEU A 19 7.18 -7.67 0.01
C LEU A 19 7.10 -9.19 -0.13
N SER A 20 6.09 -9.81 0.46
CA SER A 20 5.89 -11.26 0.45
C SER A 20 4.45 -11.62 0.80
N GLY A 21 4.06 -12.85 0.45
CA GLY A 21 2.70 -13.34 0.65
C GLY A 21 1.68 -12.68 -0.27
N GLU A 22 0.40 -12.93 0.00
CA GLU A 22 -0.71 -12.31 -0.71
C GLU A 22 -1.40 -11.30 0.21
N PRO A 23 -1.26 -9.98 -0.05
CA PRO A 23 -1.80 -8.95 0.83
C PRO A 23 -3.31 -9.05 1.04
N THR A 24 -4.05 -9.52 0.03
CA THR A 24 -5.51 -9.64 0.13
C THR A 24 -5.97 -10.73 1.10
N MET A 25 -5.07 -11.60 1.57
CA MET A 25 -5.35 -12.54 2.67
C MET A 25 -5.44 -11.85 4.03
N TYR A 26 -4.88 -10.65 4.18
CA TYR A 26 -4.96 -9.90 5.42
C TYR A 26 -6.36 -9.27 5.56
N PRO A 27 -7.17 -9.67 6.55
CA PRO A 27 -8.57 -9.26 6.64
C PRO A 27 -8.74 -7.77 6.90
N TYR A 28 -7.75 -7.13 7.52
CA TYR A 28 -7.76 -5.70 7.86
C TYR A 28 -6.97 -4.84 6.86
N LEU A 29 -6.78 -5.33 5.63
CA LEU A 29 -6.09 -4.61 4.57
C LEU A 29 -6.75 -3.24 4.26
N PRO A 30 -8.09 -3.11 4.18
CA PRO A 30 -8.73 -1.81 3.96
C PRO A 30 -8.41 -0.79 5.07
N GLU A 31 -8.52 -1.20 6.34
CA GLU A 31 -8.25 -0.36 7.50
C GLU A 31 -6.79 0.07 7.57
N LEU A 32 -5.87 -0.83 7.19
CA LEU A 32 -4.44 -0.51 7.07
C LEU A 32 -4.18 0.55 5.99
N ILE A 33 -4.85 0.44 4.83
CA ILE A 33 -4.74 1.43 3.76
C ILE A 33 -5.26 2.79 4.23
N GLU A 34 -6.43 2.82 4.87
CA GLU A 34 -7.00 4.04 5.44
C GLU A 34 -6.06 4.68 6.46
N GLU A 35 -5.40 3.89 7.30
CA GLU A 35 -4.45 4.41 8.29
C GLU A 35 -3.22 5.06 7.63
N PHE A 36 -2.71 4.49 6.54
CA PHE A 36 -1.64 5.14 5.77
C PHE A 36 -2.10 6.46 5.16
N HIS A 37 -3.33 6.52 4.63
CA HIS A 37 -3.87 7.75 4.03
C HIS A 37 -4.08 8.87 5.04
N LYS A 38 -4.50 8.54 6.27
CA LYS A 38 -4.59 9.52 7.38
C LYS A 38 -3.24 10.16 7.71
N ASN A 39 -2.14 9.50 7.36
CA ASN A 39 -0.78 9.98 7.54
C ASN A 39 -0.18 10.59 6.26
N ASP A 40 -1.02 10.96 5.28
CA ASP A 40 -0.62 11.54 3.99
C ASP A 40 0.34 10.65 3.17
N LEU A 41 0.22 9.33 3.33
CA LEU A 41 0.99 8.34 2.57
C LEU A 41 0.14 7.75 1.45
N THR A 42 0.66 7.70 0.23
CA THR A 42 0.00 6.98 -0.86
C THR A 42 0.32 5.49 -0.78
N THR A 43 -0.65 4.63 -1.08
CA THR A 43 -0.49 3.17 -0.98
C THR A 43 -0.58 2.49 -2.34
N PHE A 44 0.33 1.55 -2.60
CA PHE A 44 0.30 0.64 -3.75
C PHE A 44 0.19 -0.80 -3.24
N VAL A 45 -0.82 -1.54 -3.69
CA VAL A 45 -1.02 -2.95 -3.31
C VAL A 45 -0.76 -3.83 -4.51
N VAL A 46 0.13 -4.82 -4.37
CA VAL A 46 0.39 -5.83 -5.39
C VAL A 46 -0.27 -7.12 -4.96
N THR A 47 -1.15 -7.67 -5.81
CA THR A 47 -1.92 -8.88 -5.52
C THR A 47 -1.88 -9.83 -6.71
N ASN A 48 -1.83 -11.14 -6.45
CA ASN A 48 -2.00 -12.18 -7.46
C ASN A 48 -3.48 -12.38 -7.88
N GLY A 49 -4.42 -11.71 -7.21
CA GLY A 49 -5.84 -11.71 -7.56
C GLY A 49 -6.66 -12.91 -7.07
N THR A 50 -6.11 -13.76 -6.19
CA THR A 50 -6.81 -14.93 -5.63
C THR A 50 -8.04 -14.57 -4.78
N ILE A 51 -8.08 -13.38 -4.20
CA ILE A 51 -9.21 -12.89 -3.38
C ILE A 51 -9.80 -11.62 -4.03
N PRO A 52 -10.61 -11.77 -5.09
CA PRO A 52 -11.14 -10.64 -5.86
C PRO A 52 -12.09 -9.76 -5.05
N ASP A 53 -12.78 -10.30 -4.04
CA ASP A 53 -13.68 -9.52 -3.21
C ASP A 53 -12.95 -8.52 -2.31
N MET A 54 -11.74 -8.86 -1.85
CA MET A 54 -10.89 -7.93 -1.12
C MET A 54 -10.45 -6.77 -2.02
N VAL A 55 -10.12 -7.06 -3.29
CA VAL A 55 -9.79 -6.01 -4.26
C VAL A 55 -10.96 -5.04 -4.46
N LYS A 56 -12.19 -5.54 -4.53
CA LYS A 56 -13.39 -4.69 -4.66
C LYS A 56 -13.57 -3.77 -3.45
N LYS A 57 -13.28 -4.24 -2.23
CA LYS A 57 -13.31 -3.42 -1.00
C LYS A 57 -12.29 -2.27 -1.05
N ASN A 58 -11.13 -2.52 -1.67
CA ASN A 58 -10.03 -1.54 -1.76
C ASN A 58 -10.13 -0.57 -2.95
N LYS A 59 -11.06 -0.77 -3.92
CA LYS A 59 -11.18 0.08 -5.11
C LYS A 59 -11.48 1.55 -4.81
N THR A 60 -11.99 1.84 -3.62
CA THR A 60 -12.24 3.21 -3.15
C THR A 60 -10.94 3.94 -2.80
N HIS A 61 -9.81 3.22 -2.60
CA HIS A 61 -8.59 3.77 -1.99
C HIS A 61 -7.25 3.36 -2.68
N ALA A 62 -7.23 2.47 -3.68
CA ALA A 62 -5.97 1.98 -4.26
C ALA A 62 -5.88 2.17 -5.78
N ALA A 63 -4.75 2.73 -6.25
CA ALA A 63 -4.34 2.60 -7.64
C ALA A 63 -3.90 1.14 -7.88
N LEU A 64 -4.76 0.37 -8.54
CA LEU A 64 -4.46 -1.00 -8.95
C LEU A 64 -3.40 -0.97 -10.07
N TYR A 65 -2.16 -1.28 -9.73
CA TYR A 65 -1.15 -1.61 -10.73
C TYR A 65 -1.33 -3.06 -11.16
N LYS A 66 -1.73 -3.27 -12.41
CA LYS A 66 -1.56 -4.54 -13.12
C LYS A 66 -0.31 -4.40 -13.99
N PRO A 67 0.58 -5.42 -14.04
CA PRO A 67 1.72 -5.42 -14.95
C PRO A 67 1.28 -5.35 -16.42
#